data_AF-A0A8X8H0I5-F1
#
_entry.id   AF-A0A8X8H0I5-F1
#
_cell.length_a   1.000
_cell.length_b   1.000
_cell.length_c   1.000
_cell.angle_alpha   90.00
_cell.angle_beta   90.00
_cell.angle_gamma   90.00
#
_symmetry.space_group_name_H-M   'P 1'
#
loop_
_entity.id
_entity.type
_entity.pdbx_description
1 polymer ?
#
loop_
_entity_poly.entity_id
_entity_poly.type
_entity_poly.pdbx_seq_one_letter_code
_entity_poly.pdbx_strand_id
1 'polypeptide(L)' 'MRMLVGFLLGLVVGGVTTMTLGILAGDVFDISQREGAYAMGVAFFYTPVGAVIGGIIGAMLARRRR' A
#
# COMPACT_ATOMS: atom_id res chain seq x y z
N MET A 1 22.07 -3.65 5.02
CA MET A 1 21.68 -2.60 4.05
C MET A 1 20.70 -3.06 2.97
N ARG A 2 20.99 -4.06 2.12
CA ARG A 2 20.10 -4.46 1.00
C ARG A 2 18.66 -4.84 1.42
N MET A 3 18.49 -5.57 2.52
CA MET A 3 17.16 -5.88 3.07
C MET A 3 16.39 -4.63 3.51
N LEU A 4 17.07 -3.69 4.18
CA LEU A 4 16.47 -2.43 4.61
C LEU A 4 16.03 -1.60 3.39
N VAL A 5 16.87 -1.51 2.37
CA VAL A 5 16.51 -0.83 1.10
C VAL A 5 15.31 -1.52 0.44
N GLY A 6 15.31 -2.85 0.37
CA GLY A 6 14.17 -3.62 -0.15
C GLY A 6 12.88 -3.39 0.64
N PHE A 7 12.97 -3.34 1.96
CA PHE A 7 11.85 -3.05 2.85
C PHE A 7 11.30 -1.63 2.63
N LEU A 8 12.17 -0.62 2.61
CA LEU A 8 11.76 0.77 2.41
C LEU A 8 11.12 1.00 1.04
N LEU A 9 11.71 0.43 -0.02
CA LEU A 9 11.11 0.46 -1.36
C LEU A 9 9.76 -0.26 -1.38
N GLY A 10 9.69 -1.42 -0.73
CA GLY A 10 8.45 -2.18 -0.59
C GLY A 10 7.36 -1.40 0.15
N LEU A 11 7.70 -0.68 1.22
CA LEU A 11 6.76 0.18 1.95
C LEU A 11 6.14 1.23 1.03
N VAL A 12 6.99 1.95 0.28
CA VAL A 12 6.54 3.02 -0.61
C VAL A 12 5.68 2.44 -1.74
N VAL A 13 6.16 1.39 -2.41
CA VAL A 13 5.42 0.78 -3.53
C VAL A 13 4.11 0.16 -3.06
N GLY A 14 4.11 -0.55 -1.94
CA GLY A 14 2.91 -1.14 -1.36
C GLY A 14 1.88 -0.08 -0.96
N GLY A 15 2.31 0.97 -0.29
CA GLY A 15 1.44 2.08 0.11
C GLY A 15 0.83 2.79 -1.09
N VAL A 16 1.65 3.20 -2.06
CA VAL A 16 1.17 3.87 -3.28
C VAL A 16 0.20 2.98 -4.04
N THR A 17 0.54 1.70 -4.23
CA THR A 17 -0.33 0.76 -4.96
C THR A 17 -1.68 0.59 -4.27
N THR A 18 -1.70 0.39 -2.95
CA THR A 18 -2.95 0.24 -2.20
C THR A 18 -3.78 1.51 -2.19
N MET A 19 -3.15 2.69 -2.08
CA MET A 19 -3.87 3.96 -2.15
C MET A 19 -4.49 4.20 -3.53
N THR A 20 -3.74 3.96 -4.61
CA THR A 20 -4.25 4.08 -5.98
C THR A 20 -5.39 3.10 -6.25
N LEU A 21 -5.24 1.83 -5.86
CA LEU A 21 -6.29 0.83 -6.03
C LEU A 21 -7.53 1.15 -5.18
N GLY A 22 -7.37 1.68 -3.97
CA GLY A 22 -8.48 2.11 -3.13
C GLY A 22 -9.26 3.27 -3.75
N ILE A 23 -8.58 4.27 -4.31
CA ILE A 23 -9.24 5.37 -5.02
C ILE A 23 -10.01 4.85 -6.24
N LEU A 24 -9.35 4.02 -7.06
CA LEU A 24 -9.98 3.44 -8.25
C LEU A 24 -11.17 2.54 -7.91
N ALA A 25 -11.11 1.81 -6.80
CA ALA A 25 -12.23 1.00 -6.31
C ALA A 25 -13.43 1.87 -5.93
N GLY A 26 -13.20 3.08 -5.42
CA GLY A 26 -14.25 4.06 -5.19
C GLY A 26 -15.08 4.34 -6.45
N ASP A 27 -14.39 4.55 -7.58
CA ASP A 27 -15.02 4.84 -8.87
C ASP A 27 -15.65 3.59 -9.51
N VAL A 28 -14.95 2.45 -9.49
CA VAL A 28 -15.40 1.21 -10.15
C VAL A 28 -16.64 0.61 -9.46
N PHE A 29 -16.73 0.74 -8.14
CA PHE A 29 -17.84 0.18 -7.37
C PHE A 29 -18.89 1.22 -6.95
N ASP A 30 -18.82 2.43 -7.50
CA ASP A 30 -19.74 3.55 -7.22
C ASP A 30 -19.89 3.82 -5.71
N ILE A 31 -18.77 3.73 -4.98
CA ILE A 31 -18.75 3.90 -3.53
C ILE A 31 -18.89 5.38 -3.21
N SER A 32 -20.01 5.73 -2.59
CA SER A 32 -20.29 7.09 -2.15
C SER A 32 -19.14 7.67 -1.30
N GLN A 33 -18.53 8.75 -1.82
CA GLN A 33 -17.52 9.55 -1.12
C GLN A 33 -18.13 10.72 -0.32
N ARG A 34 -19.47 10.82 -0.22
CA ARG A 34 -20.16 12.02 0.26
C ARG A 34 -19.77 12.45 1.68
N GLU A 35 -19.29 11.52 2.51
CA GLU A 35 -18.85 11.79 3.88
C GLU A 35 -17.34 11.62 4.06
N GLY A 36 -16.61 11.27 3.00
CA GLY A 36 -15.16 10.97 3.06
C GLY A 36 -14.79 9.74 3.90
N ALA A 37 -15.75 9.07 4.56
CA ALA A 37 -15.49 7.91 5.42
C ALA A 37 -14.70 6.81 4.70
N TYR A 38 -15.03 6.55 3.43
CA TYR A 38 -14.28 5.61 2.60
C TYR A 38 -12.84 6.09 2.36
N ALA A 39 -12.66 7.33 1.88
CA ALA A 39 -11.34 7.90 1.64
C ALA A 39 -10.47 7.90 2.90
N MET A 40 -11.05 8.16 4.07
CA MET A 40 -10.36 8.07 5.37
C MET A 40 -9.94 6.63 5.66
N GLY A 41 -10.80 5.64 5.42
CA GLY A 41 -10.44 4.22 5.55
C GLY A 41 -9.29 3.83 4.61
N VAL A 42 -9.33 4.26 3.35
CA VAL A 42 -8.26 4.01 2.37
C VAL A 42 -6.94 4.62 2.82
N ALA A 43 -6.96 5.89 3.25
CA ALA A 43 -5.75 6.62 3.61
C ALA A 43 -5.14 6.16 4.94
N PHE A 44 -5.96 5.94 5.98
CA PHE A 44 -5.47 5.72 7.34
C PHE A 44 -5.44 4.26 7.77
N PHE A 45 -6.13 3.36 7.07
CA PHE A 45 -6.13 1.94 7.40
C PHE A 45 -5.52 1.10 6.29
N TYR A 46 -6.11 1.12 5.09
CA TYR A 46 -5.68 0.23 4.02
C TYR A 46 -4.29 0.57 3.49
N THR A 47 -3.97 1.86 3.31
CA THR A 47 -2.66 2.30 2.80
C THR A 47 -1.51 1.89 3.74
N PRO A 48 -1.56 2.10 5.07
CA PRO A 48 -0.55 1.57 5.99
C PRO A 48 -0.42 0.05 5.94
N VAL A 49 -1.54 -0.70 5.88
CA VAL A 49 -1.52 -2.16 5.77
C VAL A 49 -0.83 -2.61 4.48
N GLY A 50 -1.19 -2.00 3.36
CA GLY A 50 -0.57 -2.25 2.05
C GLY A 50 0.92 -1.94 2.02
N ALA A 51 1.32 -0.82 2.64
CA ALA A 51 2.72 -0.48 2.80
C ALA A 51 3.47 -1.57 3.58
N VAL A 52 2.99 -1.98 4.75
CA VAL A 52 3.65 -3.01 5.57
C VAL A 52 3.80 -4.33 4.80
N ILE A 53 2.75 -4.78 4.11
CA ILE A 53 2.79 -5.98 3.26
C ILE A 53 3.85 -5.81 2.16
N GLY A 54 3.84 -4.68 1.45
CA GLY A 54 4.83 -4.36 0.42
C GLY A 54 6.26 -4.36 0.97
N GLY A 55 6.47 -3.80 2.16
CA GLY A 55 7.76 -3.79 2.84
C GLY A 55 8.27 -5.20 3.14
N ILE A 56 7.41 -6.07 3.70
CA ILE A 56 7.74 -7.47 3.97
C ILE A 56 8.14 -8.19 2.67
N ILE A 57 7.36 -8.04 1.60
CA ILE A 57 7.66 -8.62 0.29
C ILE A 57 8.98 -8.09 -0.26
N GLY A 58 9.20 -6.77 -0.20
CA GLY A 58 10.43 -6.14 -0.67
C GLY A 58 11.68 -6.62 0.08
N ALA A 59 11.58 -6.80 1.40
CA ALA A 59 12.64 -7.39 2.21
C ALA A 59 12.92 -8.85 1.83
N MET A 60 11.87 -9.65 1.61
CA MET A 60 11.99 -11.06 1.18
C MET A 60 12.65 -11.18 -0.19
N LEU A 61 12.28 -10.33 -1.14
CA LEU A 61 12.88 -10.30 -2.48
C LEU A 61 14.35 -9.87 -2.42
N ALA A 62 14.68 -8.89 -1.58
CA ALA A 62 16.07 -8.47 -1.36
C ALA A 62 16.90 -9.57 -0.70
N ARG A 63 16.30 -10.42 0.15
CA ARG A 63 16.95 -11.62 0.72
C ARG A 63 17.25 -12.69 -0.32
N ARG A 64 16.33 -12.95 -1.24
CA ARG A 64 16.49 -13.98 -2.31
C ARG A 64 17.58 -13.65 -3.33
N ARG A 65 18.02 -12.39 -3.42
CA ARG A 65 19.10 -11.92 -4.31
C ARG A 65 20.49 -11.92 -3.65
N ARG A 66 20.64 -12.64 -2.54
CA ARG A 66 21.93 -13.03 -1.94
C ARG A 66 22.19 -14.49 -2.28
#